data_AF-A0A0Q9Z0E3-F1
#
_entry.id   AF-A0A0Q9Z0E3-F1
#
_cell.length_a   1.000
_cell.length_b   1.000
_cell.length_c   1.000
_cell.angle_alpha   90.00
_cell.angle_beta   90.00
_cell.angle_gamma   90.00
#
_symmetry.space_group_name_H-M   'P 1'
#
loop_
_entity.id
_entity.type
_entity.pdbx_description
1 polymer ?
#
loop_
_entity_poly.entity_id
_entity_poly.type
_entity_poly.pdbx_seq_one_letter_code
_entity_poly.pdbx_strand_id
1 'polypeptide(L)'
;MAGKSGIIQFRVGQNAKTVANDKAVQIFAPHWVEKALEKLSEKLKGSTFAIGNRNGAKYKIADKLTLIDLVAIARNESANTTGIIQYDQYNGIDKKIIIALRDLVKHCVIVGKDVATHFGGYPAGQPKSKLNKEVYVCDLPGLQFQQLDNTGRHVLIAVNNDFPQGDLDQEIYLNTVGENKPTYSDARKNKTNRFIKGTFKDKEVYFDTQAYYAFIAQDFILAAKALHIQAKNEEKELNFKFLKYGAGFFAEDLEGEAKNQLSEHLTKGVLLGLYQWLKLPLAQRNKIKRIELPFYKEVDNVVIENTLNEIASICAQHDIEFSATNQDALAQTSKKYITATTNCSDPHAPTGNEMHYGSVDAAIAENLARKGNNFSPICNKEMQCQFLTIPVNKYQEIKKRQTQEILKDFFTLLAISACLVGAHYGLGLGLALGLIVKVTLVFAGVGLLRTGRELFKSFKRDQYQTYVEKSSDEIKQLSGTQQAAFDIGVNATKSYGSRVYSFVAWQAYRSPKAYYAGLEAQQENNEKLIRKVHCARNK
;
A
#
# COMPACT_ATOMS: atom_id res chain seq x y z
N MET A 1 41.31 -18.07 -10.82
CA MET A 1 40.20 -17.44 -10.09
C MET A 1 38.96 -18.29 -10.34
N ALA A 2 38.29 -18.79 -9.29
CA ALA A 2 37.01 -19.47 -9.47
C ALA A 2 35.99 -18.48 -10.06
N GLY A 3 35.29 -18.86 -11.14
CA GLY A 3 34.30 -17.99 -11.76
C GLY A 3 33.06 -17.78 -10.86
N LYS A 4 32.38 -16.65 -11.04
CA LYS A 4 31.10 -16.37 -10.36
C LYS A 4 30.08 -17.43 -10.74
N SER A 5 29.46 -18.07 -9.75
CA SER A 5 28.55 -19.18 -9.99
C SER A 5 27.46 -19.29 -8.94
N GLY A 6 26.47 -20.13 -9.18
CA GLY A 6 25.46 -20.41 -8.17
C GLY A 6 24.54 -21.57 -8.51
N ILE A 7 23.42 -21.67 -7.80
CA ILE A 7 22.41 -22.72 -7.98
C ILE A 7 21.03 -22.09 -8.12
N ILE A 8 20.25 -22.60 -9.09
CA ILE A 8 18.82 -22.29 -9.25
C ILE A 8 18.06 -23.58 -9.00
N GLN A 9 17.38 -23.66 -7.87
CA GLN A 9 16.54 -24.78 -7.51
C GLN A 9 15.19 -24.70 -8.22
N PHE A 10 14.62 -25.86 -8.52
CA PHE A 10 13.21 -25.93 -8.89
C PHE A 10 12.37 -25.75 -7.63
N ARG A 11 11.24 -25.05 -7.76
CA ARG A 11 10.28 -25.01 -6.66
C ARG A 11 9.76 -26.41 -6.32
N VAL A 12 9.18 -26.59 -5.13
CA VAL A 12 8.55 -27.86 -4.73
C VAL A 12 7.56 -28.31 -5.82
N GLY A 13 7.61 -29.59 -6.20
CA GLY A 13 6.71 -30.18 -7.21
C GLY A 13 6.93 -29.74 -8.67
N GLN A 14 7.84 -28.80 -8.94
CA GLN A 14 8.21 -28.41 -10.30
C GLN A 14 9.24 -29.36 -10.90
N ASN A 15 9.16 -29.57 -12.21
CA ASN A 15 10.06 -30.46 -12.95
C ASN A 15 10.50 -29.81 -14.26
N ALA A 16 11.81 -29.87 -14.54
CA ALA A 16 12.46 -29.43 -15.77
C ALA A 16 11.83 -29.95 -17.07
N LYS A 17 11.22 -31.15 -17.03
CA LYS A 17 10.54 -31.74 -18.20
C LYS A 17 9.22 -31.04 -18.56
N THR A 18 8.68 -30.24 -17.64
CA THR A 18 7.39 -29.57 -17.77
C THR A 18 7.62 -28.17 -18.33
N VAL A 19 8.15 -28.10 -19.55
CA VAL A 19 8.42 -26.83 -20.21
C VAL A 19 7.10 -26.27 -20.73
N ALA A 20 6.77 -25.03 -20.34
CA ALA A 20 5.53 -24.38 -20.76
C ALA A 20 5.63 -23.77 -22.16
N ASN A 21 6.80 -23.24 -22.54
CA ASN A 21 7.07 -22.56 -23.81
C ASN A 21 5.96 -21.57 -24.21
N ASP A 22 5.46 -20.81 -23.25
CA ASP A 22 4.33 -19.91 -23.43
C ASP A 22 4.82 -18.48 -23.68
N LYS A 23 4.84 -18.08 -24.96
CA LYS A 23 5.18 -16.73 -25.43
C LYS A 23 4.20 -15.66 -24.96
N ALA A 24 3.00 -16.06 -24.52
CA ALA A 24 2.03 -15.11 -23.99
C ALA A 24 2.41 -14.66 -22.56
N VAL A 25 3.26 -15.36 -21.82
CA VAL A 25 3.68 -14.88 -20.50
C VAL A 25 4.74 -13.80 -20.64
N GLN A 26 4.56 -12.68 -19.94
CA GLN A 26 5.48 -11.54 -20.01
C GLN A 26 5.88 -11.04 -18.62
N ILE A 27 7.13 -10.58 -18.51
CA ILE A 27 7.67 -9.91 -17.33
C ILE A 27 7.61 -8.40 -17.59
N PHE A 28 6.94 -7.67 -16.70
CA PHE A 28 6.86 -6.22 -16.74
C PHE A 28 7.63 -5.60 -15.58
N ALA A 29 8.31 -4.49 -15.84
CA ALA A 29 8.99 -3.70 -14.82
C ALA A 29 8.96 -2.20 -15.17
N PRO A 30 9.12 -1.29 -14.19
CA PRO A 30 9.32 0.13 -14.48
C PRO A 30 10.59 0.38 -15.30
N HIS A 31 10.60 1.39 -16.18
CA HIS A 31 11.79 1.74 -16.98
C HIS A 31 13.07 1.99 -16.17
N TRP A 32 12.96 2.50 -14.93
CA TRP A 32 14.15 2.73 -14.11
C TRP A 32 14.87 1.42 -13.75
N VAL A 33 14.16 0.28 -13.73
CA VAL A 33 14.74 -1.05 -13.49
C VAL A 33 15.74 -1.42 -14.59
N GLU A 34 15.52 -0.97 -15.83
CA GLU A 34 16.46 -1.23 -16.93
C GLU A 34 17.87 -0.68 -16.62
N LYS A 35 17.95 0.55 -16.11
CA LYS A 35 19.21 1.18 -15.70
C LYS A 35 19.83 0.49 -14.50
N ALA A 36 19.01 0.02 -13.56
CA ALA A 36 19.48 -0.76 -12.42
C ALA A 36 20.10 -2.10 -12.85
N LEU A 37 19.49 -2.79 -13.82
CA LEU A 37 20.04 -4.02 -14.41
C LEU A 37 21.39 -3.79 -15.09
N GLU A 38 21.57 -2.66 -15.79
CA GLU A 38 22.85 -2.30 -16.40
C GLU A 38 23.97 -2.18 -15.36
N LYS A 39 23.70 -1.55 -14.21
CA LYS A 39 24.66 -1.45 -13.11
C LYS A 39 25.04 -2.81 -12.53
N LEU A 40 24.09 -3.74 -12.42
CA LEU A 40 24.34 -5.08 -11.91
C LEU A 40 24.99 -6.00 -12.96
N SER A 41 24.80 -5.72 -14.25
CA SER A 41 25.32 -6.53 -15.36
C SER A 41 26.83 -6.68 -15.29
N GLU A 42 27.57 -5.58 -15.09
CA GLU A 42 29.04 -5.62 -14.96
C GLU A 42 29.52 -6.51 -13.81
N LYS A 43 28.73 -6.55 -12.73
CA LYS A 43 29.05 -7.34 -11.53
C LYS A 43 28.65 -8.81 -11.66
N LEU A 44 27.84 -9.17 -12.65
CA LEU A 44 27.33 -10.52 -12.84
C LEU A 44 27.70 -11.13 -14.21
N LYS A 45 28.37 -10.36 -15.08
CA LYS A 45 28.80 -10.79 -16.41
C LYS A 45 29.55 -12.12 -16.36
N GLY A 46 29.10 -13.07 -17.18
CA GLY A 46 29.68 -14.40 -17.29
C GLY A 46 29.38 -15.35 -16.13
N SER A 47 28.56 -14.96 -15.15
CA SER A 47 28.18 -15.85 -14.05
C SER A 47 27.37 -17.04 -14.56
N THR A 48 27.59 -18.21 -13.95
CA THR A 48 26.96 -19.46 -14.38
C THR A 48 26.29 -20.17 -13.21
N PHE A 49 25.01 -20.51 -13.36
CA PHE A 49 24.21 -21.15 -12.33
C PHE A 49 23.84 -22.59 -12.74
N ALA A 50 24.04 -23.55 -11.85
CA ALA A 50 23.53 -24.90 -12.03
C ALA A 50 22.00 -24.91 -11.81
N ILE A 51 21.25 -25.65 -12.63
CA ILE A 51 19.80 -25.76 -12.50
C ILE A 51 19.43 -27.09 -11.83
N GLY A 52 18.93 -27.02 -10.59
CA GLY A 52 18.57 -28.14 -9.73
C GLY A 52 19.76 -29.05 -9.37
N ASN A 53 19.45 -30.21 -8.79
CA ASN A 53 20.46 -31.19 -8.34
C ASN A 53 20.94 -32.15 -9.46
N ARG A 54 20.76 -31.83 -10.76
CA ARG A 54 21.03 -32.75 -11.89
C ARG A 54 22.13 -32.29 -12.84
N ASN A 55 22.88 -33.29 -13.33
CA ASN A 55 23.94 -33.29 -14.34
C ASN A 55 23.83 -32.19 -15.43
N GLY A 56 24.63 -31.15 -15.29
CA GLY A 56 25.15 -30.35 -16.41
C GLY A 56 24.28 -29.21 -16.95
N ALA A 57 22.99 -29.12 -16.60
CA ALA A 57 22.14 -28.01 -17.02
C ALA A 57 22.59 -26.70 -16.37
N LYS A 58 22.97 -25.72 -17.19
CA LYS A 58 23.52 -24.45 -16.74
C LYS A 58 22.69 -23.30 -17.29
N TYR A 59 22.41 -22.34 -16.42
CA TYR A 59 21.91 -21.02 -16.76
C TYR A 59 23.10 -20.06 -16.80
N LYS A 60 23.34 -19.38 -17.92
CA LYS A 60 24.48 -18.47 -18.07
C LYS A 60 23.96 -17.07 -18.30
N ILE A 61 24.43 -16.12 -17.48
CA ILE A 61 24.21 -14.71 -17.75
C ILE A 61 25.11 -14.31 -18.90
N ALA A 62 24.51 -13.70 -19.93
CA ALA A 62 25.24 -13.12 -21.03
C ALA A 62 26.00 -11.85 -20.59
N ASP A 63 26.29 -10.96 -21.53
CA ASP A 63 26.98 -9.70 -21.24
C ASP A 63 26.07 -8.68 -20.54
N LYS A 64 24.75 -8.73 -20.81
CA LYS A 64 23.72 -7.86 -20.21
C LYS A 64 22.74 -8.71 -19.41
N LEU A 65 22.42 -8.26 -18.21
CA LEU A 65 21.38 -8.84 -17.35
C LEU A 65 20.00 -8.40 -17.87
N THR A 66 19.14 -9.37 -18.17
CA THR A 66 17.75 -9.16 -18.59
C THR A 66 16.79 -9.32 -17.42
N LEU A 67 15.49 -8.97 -17.61
CA LEU A 67 14.45 -9.27 -16.61
C LEU A 67 14.27 -10.78 -16.39
N ILE A 68 14.45 -11.60 -17.43
CA ILE A 68 14.42 -13.07 -17.31
C ILE A 68 15.54 -13.54 -16.39
N ASP A 69 16.76 -13.01 -16.59
CA ASP A 69 17.91 -13.34 -15.72
C ASP A 69 17.66 -12.90 -14.29
N LEU A 70 17.16 -11.67 -14.08
CA LEU A 70 16.81 -11.15 -12.76
C LEU A 70 15.85 -12.09 -12.04
N VAL A 71 14.71 -12.42 -12.67
CA VAL A 71 13.71 -13.29 -12.05
C VAL A 71 14.27 -14.69 -11.80
N ALA A 72 15.03 -15.27 -12.74
CA ALA A 72 15.60 -16.60 -12.61
C ALA A 72 16.58 -16.72 -11.42
N ILE A 73 17.39 -15.68 -11.20
CA ILE A 73 18.47 -15.69 -10.19
C ILE A 73 17.95 -15.19 -8.84
N ALA A 74 17.05 -14.20 -8.84
CA ALA A 74 16.44 -13.68 -7.63
C ALA A 74 15.39 -14.64 -7.06
N ARG A 75 14.78 -15.51 -7.87
CA ARG A 75 13.76 -16.49 -7.42
C ARG A 75 14.24 -17.92 -7.62
N ASN A 76 15.39 -18.20 -7.03
CA ASN A 76 16.18 -19.39 -7.29
C ASN A 76 16.05 -20.47 -6.20
N GLU A 77 15.15 -20.29 -5.23
CA GLU A 77 14.97 -21.19 -4.10
C GLU A 77 13.80 -22.15 -4.32
N SER A 78 13.91 -23.38 -3.78
CA SER A 78 12.91 -24.42 -3.97
C SER A 78 11.64 -24.18 -3.15
N ALA A 79 11.82 -23.68 -1.94
CA ALA A 79 10.77 -23.14 -1.11
C ALA A 79 11.43 -22.17 -0.13
N ASN A 80 10.77 -21.04 0.12
CA ASN A 80 11.22 -20.08 1.12
C ASN A 80 10.01 -19.53 1.87
N THR A 81 9.85 -19.95 3.12
CA THR A 81 8.83 -19.41 4.04
C THR A 81 9.45 -18.54 5.13
N THR A 82 10.77 -18.46 5.21
CA THR A 82 11.45 -17.78 6.33
C THR A 82 11.98 -16.40 5.93
N GLY A 83 11.91 -16.05 4.64
CA GLY A 83 12.56 -14.88 4.05
C GLY A 83 14.09 -14.98 4.02
N ILE A 84 14.69 -16.11 4.43
CA ILE A 84 16.15 -16.24 4.53
C ILE A 84 16.76 -16.36 3.14
N ILE A 85 17.66 -15.45 2.78
CA ILE A 85 18.45 -15.56 1.56
C ILE A 85 19.53 -16.63 1.75
N GLN A 86 19.50 -17.68 0.92
CA GLN A 86 20.53 -18.73 0.94
C GLN A 86 21.81 -18.27 0.22
N TYR A 87 22.61 -17.44 0.89
CA TYR A 87 23.86 -16.88 0.33
C TYR A 87 24.84 -17.92 -0.20
N ASP A 88 24.88 -19.12 0.40
CA ASP A 88 25.77 -20.20 -0.02
C ASP A 88 25.44 -20.75 -1.42
N GLN A 89 24.24 -20.45 -1.94
CA GLN A 89 23.87 -20.74 -3.34
C GLN A 89 24.56 -19.81 -4.34
N TYR A 90 25.27 -18.77 -3.88
CA TYR A 90 25.94 -17.77 -4.72
C TYR A 90 27.43 -17.74 -4.41
N ASN A 91 28.21 -18.40 -5.25
CA ASN A 91 29.66 -18.48 -5.11
C ASN A 91 30.35 -17.33 -5.85
N GLY A 92 31.14 -16.54 -5.11
CA GLY A 92 31.91 -15.42 -5.67
C GLY A 92 31.07 -14.19 -6.04
N ILE A 93 29.84 -14.09 -5.54
CA ILE A 93 28.95 -12.93 -5.72
C ILE A 93 28.77 -12.24 -4.36
N ASP A 94 28.96 -10.93 -4.33
CA ASP A 94 28.84 -10.13 -3.11
C ASP A 94 27.40 -10.14 -2.56
N LYS A 95 27.25 -10.23 -1.23
CA LYS A 95 25.94 -10.21 -0.56
C LYS A 95 25.11 -8.98 -0.93
N LYS A 96 25.72 -7.80 -1.09
CA LYS A 96 24.99 -6.58 -1.47
C LYS A 96 24.38 -6.66 -2.86
N ILE A 97 24.99 -7.44 -3.76
CA ILE A 97 24.45 -7.71 -5.09
C ILE A 97 23.28 -8.68 -5.02
N ILE A 98 23.42 -9.71 -4.19
CA ILE A 98 22.35 -10.70 -3.99
C ILE A 98 21.11 -10.00 -3.40
N ILE A 99 21.29 -9.18 -2.36
CA ILE A 99 20.21 -8.36 -1.78
C ILE A 99 19.59 -7.47 -2.85
N ALA A 100 20.40 -6.72 -3.62
CA ALA A 100 19.91 -5.85 -4.68
C ALA A 100 19.10 -6.60 -5.77
N LEU A 101 19.46 -7.84 -6.11
CA LEU A 101 18.67 -8.67 -7.02
C LEU A 101 17.30 -9.03 -6.42
N ARG A 102 17.26 -9.41 -5.13
CA ARG A 102 15.99 -9.72 -4.42
C ARG A 102 15.11 -8.48 -4.27
N ASP A 103 15.70 -7.30 -4.12
CA ASP A 103 14.92 -6.06 -4.12
C ASP A 103 14.41 -5.67 -5.49
N LEU A 104 15.22 -5.86 -6.53
CA LEU A 104 14.84 -5.42 -7.86
C LEU A 104 13.70 -6.26 -8.42
N VAL A 105 13.65 -7.57 -8.11
CA VAL A 105 12.55 -8.45 -8.53
C VAL A 105 11.22 -8.06 -7.90
N LYS A 106 11.22 -7.39 -6.74
CA LYS A 106 10.02 -6.82 -6.12
C LYS A 106 9.35 -5.73 -6.98
N HIS A 107 10.09 -5.12 -7.90
CA HIS A 107 9.56 -4.17 -8.88
C HIS A 107 9.21 -4.81 -10.22
N CYS A 108 9.10 -6.13 -10.28
CA CYS A 108 8.65 -6.87 -11.45
C CYS A 108 7.29 -7.51 -11.20
N VAL A 109 6.50 -7.65 -12.27
CA VAL A 109 5.32 -8.53 -12.28
C VAL A 109 5.41 -9.49 -13.46
N ILE A 110 4.97 -10.73 -13.27
CA ILE A 110 4.88 -11.72 -14.36
C ILE A 110 3.41 -11.95 -14.67
N VAL A 111 2.96 -11.62 -15.87
CA VAL A 111 1.54 -11.70 -16.24
C VAL A 111 1.35 -12.71 -17.36
N GLY A 112 0.35 -13.58 -17.19
CA GLY A 112 0.03 -14.62 -18.17
C GLY A 112 -1.41 -15.10 -18.04
N LYS A 113 -1.93 -15.64 -19.14
CA LYS A 113 -3.22 -16.35 -19.17
C LYS A 113 -2.99 -17.83 -18.91
N ASP A 114 -3.84 -18.44 -18.10
CA ASP A 114 -3.87 -19.89 -17.87
C ASP A 114 -5.31 -20.35 -17.62
N VAL A 115 -5.52 -21.65 -17.45
CA VAL A 115 -6.83 -22.23 -17.10
C VAL A 115 -6.83 -22.60 -15.63
N ALA A 116 -7.70 -21.94 -14.85
CA ALA A 116 -8.00 -22.35 -13.48
C ALA A 116 -8.91 -23.59 -13.52
N THR A 117 -8.35 -24.73 -13.10
CA THR A 117 -9.08 -26.00 -13.00
C THR A 117 -10.01 -26.02 -11.79
N HIS A 118 -9.61 -25.35 -10.71
CA HIS A 118 -10.33 -25.25 -9.44
C HIS A 118 -10.18 -23.85 -8.83
N PHE A 119 -10.86 -23.61 -7.72
CA PHE A 119 -10.58 -22.54 -6.76
C PHE A 119 -10.79 -23.05 -5.33
N GLY A 120 -10.23 -22.35 -4.33
CA GLY A 120 -10.22 -22.78 -2.93
C GLY A 120 -9.06 -23.73 -2.60
N GLY A 121 -9.16 -24.42 -1.47
CA GLY A 121 -8.15 -25.37 -0.98
C GLY A 121 -7.12 -24.79 0.00
N TYR A 122 -7.08 -23.47 0.20
CA TYR A 122 -6.28 -22.81 1.25
C TYR A 122 -7.16 -22.36 2.43
N PRO A 123 -6.74 -22.58 3.69
CA PRO A 123 -5.60 -23.40 4.11
C PRO A 123 -5.71 -24.86 3.67
N ALA A 124 -4.58 -25.59 3.62
CA ALA A 124 -4.55 -26.99 3.21
C ALA A 124 -5.64 -27.83 3.91
N GLY A 125 -6.39 -28.60 3.11
CA GLY A 125 -7.54 -29.40 3.58
C GLY A 125 -8.90 -28.73 3.42
N GLN A 126 -8.95 -27.44 3.05
CA GLN A 126 -10.21 -26.78 2.72
C GLN A 126 -10.85 -27.31 1.42
N PRO A 127 -12.19 -27.21 1.27
CA PRO A 127 -12.88 -27.63 0.07
C PRO A 127 -12.37 -26.93 -1.19
N LYS A 128 -12.41 -27.68 -2.29
CA LYS A 128 -12.07 -27.19 -3.64
C LYS A 128 -13.29 -27.28 -4.53
N SER A 129 -13.52 -26.24 -5.31
CA SER A 129 -14.60 -26.20 -6.28
C SER A 129 -14.04 -26.21 -7.69
N LYS A 130 -14.58 -27.07 -8.55
CA LYS A 130 -14.18 -27.17 -9.96
C LYS A 130 -14.56 -25.89 -10.71
N LEU A 131 -13.69 -25.42 -11.59
CA LEU A 131 -13.89 -24.18 -12.33
C LEU A 131 -13.75 -24.34 -13.84
N ASN A 132 -12.59 -24.81 -14.31
CA ASN A 132 -12.23 -24.92 -15.73
C ASN A 132 -12.52 -23.63 -16.53
N LYS A 133 -11.94 -22.50 -16.12
CA LYS A 133 -12.09 -21.20 -16.79
C LYS A 133 -10.73 -20.55 -17.03
N GLU A 134 -10.65 -19.79 -18.12
CA GLU A 134 -9.51 -18.91 -18.35
C GLU A 134 -9.43 -17.84 -17.26
N VAL A 135 -8.21 -17.59 -16.80
CA VAL A 135 -7.87 -16.56 -15.83
C VAL A 135 -6.57 -15.89 -16.23
N TYR A 136 -6.42 -14.63 -15.84
CA TYR A 136 -5.12 -14.00 -15.79
C TYR A 136 -4.55 -14.10 -14.38
N VAL A 137 -3.27 -14.45 -14.29
CA VAL A 137 -2.51 -14.36 -13.05
C VAL A 137 -1.42 -13.33 -13.24
N CYS A 138 -1.31 -12.43 -12.27
CA CYS A 138 -0.27 -11.42 -12.17
C CYS A 138 0.59 -11.76 -10.96
N ASP A 139 1.73 -12.39 -11.21
CA ASP A 139 2.68 -12.75 -10.18
C ASP A 139 3.38 -11.50 -9.63
N LEU A 140 3.04 -11.10 -8.41
CA LEU A 140 3.44 -9.84 -7.79
C LEU A 140 4.13 -10.11 -6.44
N PRO A 141 5.47 -9.96 -6.35
CA PRO A 141 6.17 -10.12 -5.10
C PRO A 141 5.77 -9.03 -4.09
N GLY A 142 5.62 -9.41 -2.82
CA GLY A 142 5.27 -8.49 -1.74
C GLY A 142 6.47 -7.89 -1.01
N LEU A 143 6.25 -6.80 -0.26
CA LEU A 143 7.20 -6.39 0.77
C LEU A 143 7.24 -7.43 1.89
N GLN A 144 8.43 -7.80 2.33
CA GLN A 144 8.67 -8.82 3.37
C GLN A 144 9.41 -8.25 4.58
N PHE A 145 8.91 -8.57 5.76
CA PHE A 145 9.42 -8.22 7.08
C PHE A 145 9.66 -9.52 7.88
N GLN A 146 10.43 -10.45 7.33
CA GLN A 146 10.83 -11.69 8.01
C GLN A 146 12.32 -11.73 8.32
N GLN A 147 13.15 -11.12 7.46
CA GLN A 147 14.59 -10.96 7.67
C GLN A 147 15.04 -9.52 7.46
N LEU A 148 16.14 -9.14 8.11
CA LEU A 148 16.68 -7.78 8.08
C LEU A 148 17.10 -7.30 6.68
N ASP A 149 17.45 -8.24 5.80
CA ASP A 149 17.83 -8.01 4.41
C ASP A 149 16.67 -8.15 3.43
N ASN A 150 15.44 -8.39 3.90
CA ASN A 150 14.25 -8.43 3.04
C ASN A 150 13.81 -7.04 2.59
N THR A 151 12.92 -7.04 1.59
CA THR A 151 12.42 -5.84 0.90
C THR A 151 11.68 -4.86 1.82
N GLY A 152 11.07 -5.33 2.90
CA GLY A 152 10.36 -4.49 3.88
C GLY A 152 11.28 -3.44 4.53
N ARG A 153 12.60 -3.67 4.56
CA ARG A 153 13.56 -2.69 5.10
C ARG A 153 13.56 -1.35 4.34
N HIS A 154 13.10 -1.33 3.08
CA HIS A 154 13.02 -0.09 2.30
C HIS A 154 12.08 0.94 2.94
N VAL A 155 11.04 0.48 3.66
CA VAL A 155 10.07 1.34 4.35
C VAL A 155 10.35 1.47 5.85
N LEU A 156 11.46 0.91 6.34
CA LEU A 156 11.89 1.00 7.72
C LEU A 156 13.11 1.91 7.87
N ILE A 157 13.17 2.63 8.99
CA ILE A 157 14.27 3.51 9.39
C ILE A 157 14.72 3.10 10.79
N ALA A 158 15.85 2.41 10.89
CA ALA A 158 16.43 1.95 12.16
C ALA A 158 17.35 3.01 12.78
N VAL A 159 17.46 2.99 14.12
CA VAL A 159 18.28 3.92 14.92
C VAL A 159 19.72 4.03 14.40
N ASN A 160 20.35 2.88 14.15
CA ASN A 160 21.75 2.78 13.73
C ASN A 160 21.90 2.52 12.23
N ASN A 161 20.79 2.52 11.47
CA ASN A 161 20.75 2.09 10.07
C ASN A 161 21.54 0.79 9.82
N ASP A 162 21.36 -0.18 10.71
CA ASP A 162 22.15 -1.41 10.80
C ASP A 162 21.55 -2.59 10.03
N PHE A 163 20.60 -2.31 9.14
CA PHE A 163 20.10 -3.32 8.22
C PHE A 163 21.14 -3.61 7.13
N PRO A 164 21.28 -4.89 6.71
CA PRO A 164 22.02 -5.21 5.50
C PRO A 164 21.50 -4.39 4.32
N GLN A 165 22.42 -3.79 3.56
CA GLN A 165 22.09 -2.92 2.44
C GLN A 165 22.44 -3.59 1.12
N GLY A 166 21.54 -3.49 0.15
CA GLY A 166 21.83 -3.78 -1.24
C GLY A 166 22.52 -2.59 -1.91
N ASP A 167 23.20 -2.85 -3.01
CA ASP A 167 23.87 -1.81 -3.81
C ASP A 167 22.92 -0.80 -4.46
N LEU A 168 21.61 -1.10 -4.46
CA LEU A 168 20.58 -0.30 -5.11
C LEU A 168 19.58 0.34 -4.14
N ASP A 169 19.74 0.21 -2.82
CA ASP A 169 18.73 0.65 -1.83
C ASP A 169 18.31 2.11 -2.01
N GLN A 170 19.28 3.01 -2.19
CA GLN A 170 19.00 4.43 -2.39
C GLN A 170 18.29 4.71 -3.72
N GLU A 171 18.67 3.99 -4.77
CA GLU A 171 18.07 4.15 -6.10
C GLU A 171 16.64 3.60 -6.14
N ILE A 172 16.40 2.45 -5.51
CA ILE A 172 15.08 1.86 -5.35
C ILE A 172 14.17 2.82 -4.60
N TYR A 173 14.63 3.34 -3.45
CA TYR A 173 13.85 4.26 -2.66
C TYR A 173 13.55 5.54 -3.44
N LEU A 174 14.56 6.15 -4.08
CA LEU A 174 14.40 7.36 -4.88
C LEU A 174 13.42 7.18 -6.04
N ASN A 175 13.52 6.09 -6.80
CA ASN A 175 12.65 5.84 -7.95
C ASN A 175 11.24 5.40 -7.57
N THR A 176 11.04 4.87 -6.36
CA THR A 176 9.72 4.46 -5.87
C THR A 176 9.00 5.61 -5.17
N VAL A 177 9.68 6.27 -4.22
CA VAL A 177 9.11 7.30 -3.36
C VAL A 177 9.24 8.71 -3.97
N GLY A 178 10.22 8.92 -4.84
CA GLY A 178 10.46 10.22 -5.50
C GLY A 178 11.31 11.20 -4.68
N GLU A 179 11.92 10.74 -3.60
CA GLU A 179 12.78 11.51 -2.69
C GLU A 179 13.86 10.62 -2.07
N ASN A 180 14.88 11.21 -1.46
CA ASN A 180 15.90 10.45 -0.74
C ASN A 180 15.34 9.82 0.54
N LYS A 181 15.90 8.68 0.94
CA LYS A 181 15.47 8.00 2.17
C LYS A 181 15.77 8.88 3.40
N PRO A 182 14.77 9.18 4.26
CA PRO A 182 14.99 9.95 5.46
C PRO A 182 15.92 9.24 6.44
N THR A 183 16.68 10.02 7.21
CA THR A 183 17.48 9.47 8.32
C THR A 183 16.61 9.21 9.55
N TYR A 184 17.12 8.44 10.51
CA TYR A 184 16.45 8.25 11.80
C TYR A 184 16.22 9.58 12.55
N SER A 185 17.18 10.51 12.45
CA SER A 185 17.06 11.86 13.03
C SER A 185 15.91 12.64 12.39
N ASP A 186 15.75 12.54 11.06
CA ASP A 186 14.65 13.19 10.34
C ASP A 186 13.30 12.60 10.75
N ALA A 187 13.20 11.27 10.80
CA ALA A 187 12.00 10.57 11.21
C ALA A 187 11.58 10.93 12.64
N ARG A 188 12.52 10.93 13.59
CA ARG A 188 12.27 11.27 15.00
C ARG A 188 11.83 12.72 15.21
N LYS A 189 12.34 13.66 14.42
CA LYS A 189 11.98 15.09 14.52
C LYS A 189 10.68 15.42 13.82
N ASN A 190 10.21 14.55 12.93
CA ASN A 190 9.02 14.77 12.15
C ASN A 190 7.77 14.59 13.02
N LYS A 191 6.99 15.67 13.17
CA LYS A 191 5.75 15.68 13.98
C LYS A 191 4.49 15.36 13.17
N THR A 192 4.65 14.77 11.98
CA THR A 192 3.54 14.35 11.13
C THR A 192 3.29 12.85 11.30
N ASN A 193 2.12 12.37 10.89
CA ASN A 193 1.77 10.94 10.91
C ASN A 193 2.46 10.13 9.81
N ARG A 194 3.60 10.59 9.29
CA ARG A 194 4.38 9.86 8.28
C ARG A 194 5.14 8.69 8.89
N PHE A 195 5.78 8.91 10.03
CA PHE A 195 6.66 7.94 10.67
C PHE A 195 5.99 7.36 11.91
N ILE A 196 5.75 6.05 11.87
CA ILE A 196 5.08 5.32 12.94
C ILE A 196 6.10 4.47 13.67
N LYS A 197 6.02 4.41 14.99
CA LYS A 197 6.94 3.60 15.78
C LYS A 197 6.61 2.11 15.66
N GLY A 198 7.63 1.29 15.59
CA GLY A 198 7.50 -0.15 15.66
C GLY A 198 8.79 -0.81 16.15
N THR A 199 8.74 -2.13 16.19
CA THR A 199 9.90 -2.98 16.41
C THR A 199 10.00 -3.96 15.25
N PHE A 200 11.22 -4.27 14.81
CA PHE A 200 11.48 -5.30 13.82
C PHE A 200 12.73 -6.08 14.20
N LYS A 201 12.58 -7.39 14.49
CA LYS A 201 13.68 -8.26 14.98
C LYS A 201 14.47 -7.60 16.13
N ASP A 202 13.77 -7.23 17.19
CA ASP A 202 14.31 -6.58 18.40
C ASP A 202 14.93 -5.19 18.19
N LYS A 203 14.76 -4.57 17.02
CA LYS A 203 15.27 -3.22 16.71
C LYS A 203 14.13 -2.22 16.70
N GLU A 204 14.31 -1.09 17.39
CA GLU A 204 13.41 0.07 17.27
C GLU A 204 13.52 0.66 15.87
N VAL A 205 12.36 0.83 15.22
CA VAL A 205 12.26 1.36 13.86
C VAL A 205 11.16 2.41 13.76
N TYR A 206 11.34 3.34 12.82
CA TYR A 206 10.24 4.08 12.24
C TYR A 206 9.79 3.42 10.94
N PHE A 207 8.50 3.14 10.84
CA PHE A 207 7.82 2.74 9.62
C PHE A 207 7.40 3.98 8.84
N ASP A 208 7.95 4.16 7.64
CA ASP A 208 7.61 5.26 6.75
C ASP A 208 6.35 4.93 5.94
N THR A 209 5.22 5.45 6.40
CA THR A 209 3.91 5.22 5.76
C THR A 209 3.86 5.79 4.34
N GLN A 210 4.57 6.88 4.05
CA GLN A 210 4.58 7.47 2.71
C GLN A 210 5.37 6.59 1.75
N ALA A 211 6.51 6.05 2.19
CA ALA A 211 7.26 5.08 1.41
C ALA A 211 6.39 3.84 1.15
N TYR A 212 5.76 3.29 2.19
CA TYR A 212 4.88 2.13 2.04
C TYR A 212 3.74 2.38 1.05
N TYR A 213 3.06 3.53 1.12
CA TYR A 213 2.07 3.92 0.13
C TYR A 213 2.63 3.95 -1.30
N ALA A 214 3.84 4.47 -1.49
CA ALA A 214 4.46 4.57 -2.80
C ALA A 214 4.75 3.18 -3.40
N PHE A 215 5.28 2.24 -2.59
CA PHE A 215 5.48 0.85 -3.01
C PHE A 215 4.15 0.19 -3.42
N ILE A 216 3.13 0.23 -2.55
CA ILE A 216 1.83 -0.41 -2.83
C ILE A 216 1.13 0.24 -4.04
N ALA A 217 1.22 1.57 -4.17
CA ALA A 217 0.64 2.30 -5.31
C ALA A 217 1.33 1.91 -6.63
N GLN A 218 2.66 1.81 -6.63
CA GLN A 218 3.43 1.36 -7.78
C GLN A 218 3.06 -0.07 -8.18
N ASP A 219 2.89 -0.97 -7.21
CA ASP A 219 2.48 -2.36 -7.44
C ASP A 219 1.10 -2.44 -8.09
N PHE A 220 0.14 -1.66 -7.58
CA PHE A 220 -1.21 -1.59 -8.16
C PHE A 220 -1.18 -1.12 -9.62
N ILE A 221 -0.48 -0.01 -9.89
CA ILE A 221 -0.41 0.58 -11.24
C ILE A 221 0.31 -0.36 -12.20
N LEU A 222 1.43 -0.94 -11.78
CA LEU A 222 2.23 -1.86 -12.59
C LEU A 222 1.40 -3.10 -12.96
N ALA A 223 0.76 -3.73 -11.99
CA ALA A 223 -0.12 -4.88 -12.20
C ALA A 223 -1.29 -4.54 -13.13
N ALA A 224 -1.99 -3.42 -12.88
CA ALA A 224 -3.13 -3.01 -13.69
C ALA A 224 -2.75 -2.69 -15.14
N LYS A 225 -1.62 -2.00 -15.37
CA LYS A 225 -1.12 -1.72 -16.73
C LYS A 225 -0.68 -2.98 -17.45
N ALA A 226 0.05 -3.87 -16.76
CA ALA A 226 0.50 -5.13 -17.32
C ALA A 226 -0.70 -6.00 -17.75
N LEU A 227 -1.71 -6.13 -16.90
CA LEU A 227 -2.96 -6.83 -17.22
C LEU A 227 -3.70 -6.21 -18.41
N HIS A 228 -3.80 -4.88 -18.46
CA HIS A 228 -4.42 -4.20 -19.59
C HIS A 228 -3.71 -4.50 -20.92
N ILE A 229 -2.37 -4.43 -20.94
CA ILE A 229 -1.57 -4.76 -22.14
C ILE A 229 -1.79 -6.21 -22.53
N GLN A 230 -1.73 -7.12 -21.55
CA GLN A 230 -1.88 -8.54 -21.78
C GLN A 230 -3.26 -8.93 -22.31
N ALA A 231 -4.31 -8.23 -21.89
CA ALA A 231 -5.68 -8.45 -22.32
C ALA A 231 -6.12 -7.53 -23.48
N LYS A 232 -5.20 -6.82 -24.14
CA LYS A 232 -5.54 -5.83 -25.18
C LYS A 232 -6.40 -6.42 -26.30
N ASN A 233 -6.11 -7.66 -26.69
CA ASN A 233 -6.79 -8.37 -27.78
C ASN A 233 -7.93 -9.28 -27.31
N GLU A 234 -8.22 -9.32 -26.00
CA GLU A 234 -9.36 -10.11 -25.49
C GLU A 234 -10.68 -9.41 -25.79
N GLU A 235 -11.69 -10.19 -26.16
CA GLU A 235 -13.05 -9.68 -26.39
C GLU A 235 -13.72 -9.21 -25.09
N LYS A 236 -13.48 -9.94 -23.99
CA LYS A 236 -14.05 -9.63 -22.68
C LYS A 236 -13.12 -8.74 -21.86
N GLU A 237 -13.71 -7.87 -21.06
CA GLU A 237 -12.97 -7.08 -20.08
C GLU A 237 -12.64 -7.89 -18.81
N LEU A 238 -11.81 -7.32 -17.95
CA LEU A 238 -11.25 -7.95 -16.78
C LEU A 238 -11.98 -7.53 -15.49
N ASN A 239 -12.15 -8.52 -14.61
CA ASN A 239 -12.35 -8.33 -13.17
C ASN A 239 -10.98 -8.44 -12.50
N PHE A 240 -10.39 -7.30 -12.17
CA PHE A 240 -9.08 -7.24 -11.53
C PHE A 240 -9.22 -7.43 -10.02
N LYS A 241 -8.86 -8.60 -9.54
CA LYS A 241 -8.71 -8.92 -8.12
C LYS A 241 -7.31 -8.56 -7.65
N PHE A 242 -7.20 -7.53 -6.82
CA PHE A 242 -5.94 -7.17 -6.19
C PHE A 242 -5.93 -7.70 -4.76
N LEU A 243 -5.17 -8.76 -4.53
CA LEU A 243 -5.09 -9.43 -3.23
C LEU A 243 -4.26 -8.64 -2.23
N LYS A 244 -4.60 -8.80 -0.95
CA LYS A 244 -3.88 -8.22 0.19
C LYS A 244 -2.59 -9.00 0.48
N TYR A 245 -1.50 -8.65 -0.21
CA TYR A 245 -0.18 -9.28 -0.02
C TYR A 245 0.63 -8.61 1.09
N GLY A 246 1.66 -9.28 1.61
CA GLY A 246 2.66 -8.67 2.50
C GLY A 246 2.20 -8.29 3.92
N ALA A 247 0.90 -8.33 4.23
CA ALA A 247 0.37 -7.96 5.54
C ALA A 247 0.12 -9.16 6.49
N GLY A 248 0.11 -10.38 5.94
CA GLY A 248 -0.05 -11.63 6.69
C GLY A 248 1.27 -12.14 7.26
N PHE A 249 1.61 -13.37 6.90
CA PHE A 249 2.82 -14.09 7.34
C PHE A 249 4.12 -13.32 7.06
N PHE A 250 4.23 -12.64 5.92
CA PHE A 250 5.38 -11.80 5.59
C PHE A 250 5.62 -10.61 6.52
N ALA A 251 4.70 -10.29 7.42
CA ALA A 251 4.85 -9.20 8.37
C ALA A 251 4.86 -9.69 9.83
N GLU A 252 5.17 -10.97 10.08
CA GLU A 252 5.10 -11.56 11.43
C GLU A 252 6.09 -10.96 12.42
N ASP A 253 7.29 -10.57 11.97
CA ASP A 253 8.33 -10.00 12.84
C ASP A 253 8.25 -8.48 12.98
N LEU A 254 7.31 -7.83 12.27
CA LEU A 254 7.00 -6.43 12.47
C LEU A 254 6.01 -6.31 13.63
N GLU A 255 6.31 -5.44 14.59
CA GLU A 255 5.53 -5.26 15.81
C GLU A 255 5.17 -3.80 16.09
N GLY A 256 4.31 -3.59 17.09
CA GLY A 256 3.90 -2.27 17.56
C GLY A 256 2.89 -1.59 16.65
N GLU A 257 2.88 -0.25 16.65
CA GLU A 257 1.92 0.54 15.90
C GLU A 257 2.06 0.32 14.38
N ALA A 258 3.29 0.12 13.90
CA ALA A 258 3.58 -0.21 12.50
C ALA A 258 2.84 -1.46 12.02
N LYS A 259 2.83 -2.54 12.83
CA LYS A 259 2.10 -3.78 12.51
C LYS A 259 0.59 -3.59 12.62
N ASN A 260 0.13 -2.92 13.68
CA ASN A 260 -1.29 -2.72 13.95
C ASN A 260 -1.99 -1.91 12.85
N GLN A 261 -1.29 -0.97 12.22
CA GLN A 261 -1.84 -0.12 11.16
C GLN A 261 -1.46 -0.58 9.74
N LEU A 262 -0.73 -1.70 9.59
CA LEU A 262 -0.20 -2.14 8.29
C LEU A 262 -1.30 -2.32 7.24
N SER A 263 -2.41 -2.98 7.60
CA SER A 263 -3.57 -3.19 6.73
C SER A 263 -4.23 -1.87 6.31
N GLU A 264 -4.33 -0.90 7.22
CA GLU A 264 -4.88 0.42 6.92
C GLU A 264 -3.99 1.12 5.89
N HIS A 265 -2.69 1.06 6.08
CA HIS A 265 -1.74 1.70 5.19
C HIS A 265 -1.66 1.03 3.82
N LEU A 266 -1.80 -0.30 3.77
CA LEU A 266 -1.88 -1.05 2.53
C LEU A 266 -3.12 -0.62 1.73
N THR A 267 -4.28 -0.54 2.38
CA THR A 267 -5.54 -0.11 1.74
C THR A 267 -5.43 1.32 1.20
N LYS A 268 -4.81 2.23 1.96
CA LYS A 268 -4.53 3.61 1.50
C LYS A 268 -3.56 3.64 0.31
N GLY A 269 -2.54 2.77 0.31
CA GLY A 269 -1.63 2.60 -0.82
C GLY A 269 -2.36 2.18 -2.09
N VAL A 270 -3.33 1.26 -1.98
CA VAL A 270 -4.20 0.86 -3.11
C VAL A 270 -5.03 2.03 -3.62
N LEU A 271 -5.68 2.80 -2.73
CA LEU A 271 -6.42 4.00 -3.10
C LEU A 271 -5.54 5.00 -3.87
N LEU A 272 -4.31 5.24 -3.41
CA LEU A 272 -3.36 6.12 -4.09
C LEU A 272 -2.91 5.57 -5.45
N GLY A 273 -2.70 4.26 -5.56
CA GLY A 273 -2.43 3.58 -6.82
C GLY A 273 -3.58 3.72 -7.82
N LEU A 274 -4.82 3.54 -7.34
CA LEU A 274 -6.04 3.71 -8.13
C LEU A 274 -6.15 5.15 -8.67
N TYR A 275 -5.97 6.16 -7.82
CA TYR A 275 -5.97 7.56 -8.25
C TYR A 275 -4.95 7.84 -9.36
N GLN A 276 -3.76 7.25 -9.29
CA GLN A 276 -2.73 7.43 -10.31
C GLN A 276 -3.04 6.67 -11.60
N TRP A 277 -3.54 5.44 -11.47
CA TRP A 277 -3.94 4.63 -12.62
C TRP A 277 -5.09 5.29 -13.41
N LEU A 278 -6.05 5.92 -12.73
CA LEU A 278 -7.17 6.61 -13.37
C LEU A 278 -6.77 7.88 -14.13
N LYS A 279 -5.62 8.48 -13.80
CA LYS A 279 -5.01 9.59 -14.55
C LYS A 279 -4.42 9.14 -15.88
N LEU A 280 -4.21 7.84 -16.09
CA LEU A 280 -3.76 7.35 -17.38
C LEU A 280 -4.85 7.54 -18.44
N PRO A 281 -4.48 7.77 -19.71
CA PRO A 281 -5.43 7.82 -20.81
C PRO A 281 -6.31 6.58 -20.83
N LEU A 282 -7.60 6.75 -21.15
CA LEU A 282 -8.58 5.65 -21.13
C LEU A 282 -8.11 4.45 -21.97
N ALA A 283 -7.48 4.70 -23.12
CA ALA A 283 -6.93 3.68 -24.01
C ALA A 283 -5.85 2.78 -23.36
N GLN A 284 -5.26 3.20 -22.22
CA GLN A 284 -4.25 2.43 -21.47
C GLN A 284 -4.83 1.72 -20.23
N ARG A 285 -6.14 1.83 -19.97
CA ARG A 285 -6.77 1.31 -18.75
C ARG A 285 -8.17 0.72 -18.92
N ASN A 286 -8.77 0.85 -20.11
CA ASN A 286 -10.16 0.48 -20.37
C ASN A 286 -10.47 -1.03 -20.31
N LYS A 287 -9.46 -1.91 -20.24
CA LYS A 287 -9.68 -3.36 -20.14
C LYS A 287 -10.09 -3.81 -18.74
N ILE A 288 -9.88 -3.00 -17.70
CA ILE A 288 -10.35 -3.31 -16.36
C ILE A 288 -11.67 -2.57 -16.14
N LYS A 289 -12.76 -3.34 -16.01
CA LYS A 289 -14.11 -2.81 -15.80
C LYS A 289 -14.69 -3.16 -14.44
N ARG A 290 -14.01 -4.04 -13.71
CA ARG A 290 -14.32 -4.35 -12.33
C ARG A 290 -13.03 -4.46 -11.53
N ILE A 291 -13.04 -3.90 -10.33
CA ILE A 291 -11.98 -4.05 -9.33
C ILE A 291 -12.57 -4.77 -8.12
N GLU A 292 -11.90 -5.82 -7.69
CA GLU A 292 -12.23 -6.55 -6.48
C GLU A 292 -11.05 -6.50 -5.52
N LEU A 293 -11.32 -6.27 -4.24
CA LEU A 293 -10.32 -6.28 -3.17
C LEU A 293 -10.65 -7.38 -2.16
N PRO A 294 -10.26 -8.64 -2.43
CA PRO A 294 -10.52 -9.76 -1.52
C PRO A 294 -9.78 -9.61 -0.19
N PHE A 295 -10.47 -9.88 0.91
CA PHE A 295 -9.95 -9.88 2.30
C PHE A 295 -9.44 -8.52 2.80
N TYR A 296 -9.79 -7.42 2.13
CA TYR A 296 -9.51 -6.07 2.62
C TYR A 296 -10.47 -5.63 3.71
N LYS A 297 -11.72 -6.11 3.70
CA LYS A 297 -12.71 -5.74 4.70
C LYS A 297 -12.36 -6.38 6.04
N GLU A 298 -12.04 -5.56 7.03
CA GLU A 298 -11.82 -5.98 8.41
C GLU A 298 -13.00 -5.56 9.29
N VAL A 299 -13.34 -6.39 10.27
CA VAL A 299 -14.41 -6.09 11.23
C VAL A 299 -13.95 -4.95 12.13
N ASP A 300 -14.83 -3.98 12.35
CA ASP A 300 -14.63 -2.80 13.23
C ASP A 300 -13.45 -1.87 12.88
N ASN A 301 -12.82 -2.02 11.71
CA ASN A 301 -11.80 -1.08 11.24
C ASN A 301 -12.40 0.06 10.39
N VAL A 302 -12.75 1.16 11.06
CA VAL A 302 -13.35 2.36 10.44
C VAL A 302 -12.44 3.01 9.39
N VAL A 303 -11.12 2.94 9.56
CA VAL A 303 -10.16 3.53 8.60
C VAL A 303 -10.20 2.77 7.28
N ILE A 304 -10.16 1.44 7.34
CA ILE A 304 -10.29 0.58 6.17
C ILE A 304 -11.66 0.77 5.52
N GLU A 305 -12.74 0.76 6.29
CA GLU A 305 -14.09 0.94 5.77
C GLU A 305 -14.23 2.26 5.01
N ASN A 306 -13.77 3.38 5.59
CA ASN A 306 -13.79 4.69 4.93
C ASN A 306 -12.96 4.68 3.64
N THR A 307 -11.79 4.04 3.66
CA THR A 307 -10.91 3.95 2.48
C THR A 307 -11.56 3.11 1.37
N LEU A 308 -12.21 1.99 1.71
CA LEU A 308 -12.94 1.16 0.75
C LEU A 308 -14.16 1.89 0.16
N ASN A 309 -14.87 2.70 0.97
CA ASN A 309 -15.96 3.54 0.48
C ASN A 309 -15.46 4.63 -0.49
N GLU A 310 -14.30 5.22 -0.22
CA GLU A 310 -13.66 6.18 -1.14
C GLU A 310 -13.26 5.51 -2.46
N ILE A 311 -12.65 4.32 -2.40
CA ILE A 311 -12.35 3.51 -3.59
C ILE A 311 -13.63 3.22 -4.39
N ALA A 312 -14.70 2.78 -3.72
CA ALA A 312 -15.99 2.51 -4.37
C ALA A 312 -16.54 3.73 -5.10
N SER A 313 -16.50 4.90 -4.44
CA SER A 313 -16.96 6.17 -5.01
C SER A 313 -16.17 6.54 -6.27
N ILE A 314 -14.84 6.44 -6.23
CA ILE A 314 -13.98 6.77 -7.38
C ILE A 314 -14.20 5.78 -8.53
N CYS A 315 -14.31 4.48 -8.23
CA CYS A 315 -14.61 3.48 -9.25
C CYS A 315 -15.95 3.78 -9.94
N ALA A 316 -16.99 4.13 -9.18
CA ALA A 316 -18.30 4.49 -9.73
C ALA A 316 -18.24 5.73 -10.65
N GLN A 317 -17.46 6.75 -10.30
CA GLN A 317 -17.25 7.95 -11.13
C GLN A 317 -16.58 7.67 -12.49
N HIS A 318 -15.97 6.50 -12.65
CA HIS A 318 -15.24 6.09 -13.84
C HIS A 318 -15.83 4.86 -14.53
N ASP A 319 -17.09 4.51 -14.21
CA ASP A 319 -17.79 3.33 -14.75
C ASP A 319 -17.02 2.02 -14.52
N ILE A 320 -16.45 1.87 -13.32
CA ILE A 320 -15.77 0.66 -12.86
C ILE A 320 -16.61 0.05 -11.74
N GLU A 321 -17.01 -1.20 -11.89
CA GLU A 321 -17.67 -1.95 -10.82
C GLU A 321 -16.66 -2.20 -9.67
N PHE A 322 -17.07 -2.04 -8.42
CA PHE A 322 -16.20 -2.28 -7.26
C PHE A 322 -16.84 -3.26 -6.26
N SER A 323 -16.02 -4.13 -5.66
CA SER A 323 -16.43 -4.83 -4.44
C SER A 323 -15.24 -5.23 -3.55
N ALA A 324 -15.43 -5.17 -2.23
CA ALA A 324 -14.54 -5.79 -1.25
C ALA A 324 -15.19 -7.07 -0.73
N THR A 325 -14.61 -8.23 -1.02
CA THR A 325 -15.21 -9.55 -0.77
C THR A 325 -14.31 -10.40 0.11
N ASN A 326 -14.79 -11.56 0.56
CA ASN A 326 -13.95 -12.62 1.14
C ASN A 326 -13.86 -13.82 0.18
N GLN A 327 -13.98 -13.57 -1.12
CA GLN A 327 -13.98 -14.62 -2.14
C GLN A 327 -12.56 -15.02 -2.49
N ASP A 328 -12.38 -16.28 -2.88
CA ASP A 328 -11.10 -16.81 -3.35
C ASP A 328 -10.55 -16.02 -4.55
N ALA A 329 -9.23 -15.99 -4.68
CA ALA A 329 -8.50 -15.31 -5.74
C ALA A 329 -8.95 -15.74 -7.14
N LEU A 330 -9.26 -17.02 -7.35
CA LEU A 330 -9.66 -17.58 -8.64
C LEU A 330 -11.18 -17.71 -8.82
N ALA A 331 -11.97 -17.47 -7.77
CA ALA A 331 -13.43 -17.56 -7.83
C ALA A 331 -14.02 -16.56 -8.82
N GLN A 332 -14.90 -17.03 -9.71
CA GLN A 332 -15.60 -16.18 -10.68
C GLN A 332 -16.76 -15.46 -10.01
N THR A 333 -16.57 -14.18 -9.71
CA THR A 333 -17.58 -13.32 -9.06
C THR A 333 -18.42 -12.53 -10.06
N SER A 334 -18.11 -12.63 -11.35
CA SER A 334 -18.88 -12.03 -12.45
C SER A 334 -18.90 -12.97 -13.65
N LYS A 335 -20.03 -13.05 -14.34
CA LYS A 335 -20.15 -13.75 -15.64
C LYS A 335 -19.72 -12.87 -16.82
N LYS A 336 -19.65 -11.54 -16.63
CA LYS A 336 -19.35 -10.56 -17.67
C LYS A 336 -17.85 -10.49 -18.00
N TYR A 337 -17.01 -10.66 -16.98
CA TYR A 337 -15.58 -10.36 -17.06
C TYR A 337 -14.72 -11.62 -16.87
N ILE A 338 -13.51 -11.60 -17.43
CA ILE A 338 -12.48 -12.60 -17.14
C ILE A 338 -11.84 -12.26 -15.79
N THR A 339 -11.69 -13.24 -14.91
CA THR A 339 -10.99 -13.03 -13.64
C THR A 339 -9.49 -12.85 -13.88
N ALA A 340 -8.95 -11.75 -13.37
CA ALA A 340 -7.52 -11.44 -13.35
C ALA A 340 -7.09 -11.21 -11.91
N THR A 341 -6.24 -12.05 -11.33
CA THR A 341 -5.84 -11.93 -9.92
C THR A 341 -4.36 -11.62 -9.79
N THR A 342 -3.99 -10.76 -8.84
CA THR A 342 -2.62 -10.79 -8.34
C THR A 342 -2.37 -12.07 -7.55
N ASN A 343 -1.13 -12.53 -7.60
CA ASN A 343 -0.59 -13.52 -6.69
C ASN A 343 0.12 -12.79 -5.53
N CYS A 344 0.11 -13.38 -4.33
CA CYS A 344 0.86 -12.85 -3.19
C CYS A 344 2.24 -13.54 -3.12
N SER A 345 3.08 -13.34 -4.14
CA SER A 345 4.31 -14.12 -4.28
C SER A 345 5.45 -13.67 -3.39
N ASP A 346 6.38 -14.60 -3.25
CA ASP A 346 7.65 -14.44 -2.60
C ASP A 346 8.73 -13.94 -3.61
N PRO A 347 9.53 -12.91 -3.28
CA PRO A 347 10.66 -12.47 -4.09
C PRO A 347 11.82 -13.49 -4.13
N HIS A 348 11.76 -14.55 -3.32
CA HIS A 348 12.78 -15.59 -3.21
C HIS A 348 12.47 -16.88 -3.98
N ALA A 349 11.19 -17.18 -4.20
CA ALA A 349 10.74 -18.43 -4.79
C ALA A 349 9.77 -18.19 -5.97
N PRO A 350 9.80 -19.01 -7.02
CA PRO A 350 8.85 -18.91 -8.14
C PRO A 350 7.39 -19.13 -7.69
N THR A 351 6.43 -18.75 -8.54
CA THR A 351 4.98 -18.92 -8.29
C THR A 351 4.64 -20.33 -7.80
N GLY A 352 3.93 -20.39 -6.70
CA GLY A 352 3.48 -21.59 -6.02
C GLY A 352 4.42 -22.10 -4.92
N ASN A 353 5.55 -21.42 -4.68
CA ASN A 353 6.50 -21.60 -3.56
C ASN A 353 6.41 -22.95 -2.80
N GLU A 354 5.55 -23.04 -1.78
CA GLU A 354 5.44 -24.20 -0.88
C GLU A 354 4.65 -25.39 -1.48
N MET A 355 3.85 -25.14 -2.51
CA MET A 355 2.87 -26.06 -3.09
C MET A 355 1.88 -26.65 -2.08
N HIS A 356 1.05 -27.59 -2.54
CA HIS A 356 0.14 -28.34 -1.67
C HIS A 356 -0.81 -27.46 -0.85
N TYR A 357 -1.17 -26.29 -1.38
CA TYR A 357 -2.05 -25.32 -0.71
C TYR A 357 -1.51 -24.83 0.65
N GLY A 358 -0.18 -24.79 0.82
CA GLY A 358 0.46 -24.26 2.04
C GLY A 358 0.32 -22.75 2.23
N SER A 359 0.07 -22.03 1.14
CA SER A 359 -0.12 -20.57 1.08
C SER A 359 -1.17 -20.22 0.02
N VAL A 360 -1.58 -18.95 -0.03
CA VAL A 360 -2.44 -18.44 -1.12
C VAL A 360 -1.75 -18.57 -2.47
N ASP A 361 -0.43 -18.32 -2.53
CA ASP A 361 0.38 -18.50 -3.74
C ASP A 361 0.39 -19.96 -4.20
N ALA A 362 0.70 -20.89 -3.28
CA ALA A 362 0.65 -22.32 -3.52
C ALA A 362 -0.73 -22.78 -4.03
N ALA A 363 -1.82 -22.25 -3.45
CA ALA A 363 -3.17 -22.59 -3.85
C ALA A 363 -3.55 -22.05 -5.24
N ILE A 364 -3.15 -20.82 -5.56
CA ILE A 364 -3.32 -20.27 -6.91
C ILE A 364 -2.59 -21.18 -7.90
N ALA A 365 -1.31 -21.45 -7.66
CA ALA A 365 -0.50 -22.30 -8.53
C ALA A 365 -1.12 -23.70 -8.71
N GLU A 366 -1.40 -24.45 -7.64
CA GLU A 366 -1.97 -25.81 -7.70
C GLU A 366 -3.31 -25.88 -8.46
N ASN A 367 -4.07 -24.79 -8.45
CA ASN A 367 -5.36 -24.70 -9.13
C ASN A 367 -5.24 -24.36 -10.62
N LEU A 368 -4.08 -23.95 -11.13
CA LEU A 368 -3.83 -23.72 -12.55
C LEU A 368 -3.49 -25.03 -13.30
N ALA A 369 -3.88 -25.13 -14.57
CA ALA A 369 -3.62 -26.28 -15.41
C ALA A 369 -2.12 -26.60 -15.54
N ARG A 370 -1.27 -25.57 -15.64
CA ARG A 370 0.20 -25.73 -15.71
C ARG A 370 0.88 -25.62 -14.35
N LYS A 371 0.11 -25.57 -13.28
CA LYS A 371 0.55 -25.43 -11.89
C LYS A 371 1.46 -24.24 -11.61
N GLY A 372 1.41 -23.18 -12.41
CA GLY A 372 2.33 -22.02 -12.30
C GLY A 372 3.67 -22.16 -13.02
N ASN A 373 3.95 -23.28 -13.72
CA ASN A 373 5.24 -23.47 -14.42
C ASN A 373 5.50 -22.45 -15.54
N ASN A 374 4.45 -21.92 -16.15
CA ASN A 374 4.53 -20.86 -17.15
C ASN A 374 5.02 -19.52 -16.58
N PHE A 375 5.00 -19.33 -15.26
CA PHE A 375 5.48 -18.13 -14.56
C PHE A 375 6.90 -18.29 -13.99
N SER A 376 7.59 -19.40 -14.28
CA SER A 376 9.01 -19.58 -13.93
C SER A 376 9.89 -19.45 -15.18
N PRO A 377 10.88 -18.56 -15.22
CA PRO A 377 11.81 -18.43 -16.36
C PRO A 377 12.57 -19.71 -16.72
N ILE A 378 12.79 -20.58 -15.73
CA ILE A 378 13.48 -21.86 -15.93
C ILE A 378 12.59 -22.86 -16.68
N CYS A 379 11.28 -22.82 -16.44
CA CYS A 379 10.30 -23.68 -17.09
C CYS A 379 9.64 -23.04 -18.32
N ASN A 380 9.77 -21.72 -18.50
CA ASN A 380 9.26 -21.00 -19.65
C ASN A 380 10.33 -20.04 -20.19
N LYS A 381 11.15 -20.54 -21.13
CA LYS A 381 12.23 -19.76 -21.75
C LYS A 381 11.74 -18.77 -22.81
N GLU A 382 10.46 -18.86 -23.18
CA GLU A 382 9.84 -18.06 -24.23
C GLU A 382 9.16 -16.79 -23.69
N MET A 383 9.29 -16.53 -22.38
CA MET A 383 8.78 -15.31 -21.76
C MET A 383 9.28 -14.07 -22.49
N GLN A 384 8.42 -13.08 -22.62
CA GLN A 384 8.80 -11.77 -23.14
C GLN A 384 9.02 -10.77 -22.00
N CYS A 385 9.73 -9.68 -22.31
CA CYS A 385 10.05 -8.63 -21.34
C CYS A 385 9.54 -7.30 -21.85
N GLN A 386 8.92 -6.51 -20.99
CA GLN A 386 8.50 -5.15 -21.32
C GLN A 386 8.72 -4.18 -20.17
N PHE A 387 9.42 -3.08 -20.45
CA PHE A 387 9.54 -1.97 -19.51
C PHE A 387 8.40 -0.97 -19.70
N LEU A 388 7.88 -0.45 -18.60
CA LEU A 388 6.74 0.46 -18.57
C LEU A 388 7.08 1.77 -17.87
N THR A 389 6.53 2.88 -18.36
CA THR A 389 6.51 4.14 -17.60
C THR A 389 5.46 4.04 -16.50
N ILE A 390 5.92 4.10 -15.24
CA ILE A 390 5.06 4.17 -14.06
C ILE A 390 5.24 5.56 -13.43
N PRO A 391 4.15 6.32 -13.21
CA PRO A 391 4.25 7.62 -12.55
C PRO A 391 4.80 7.45 -11.14
N VAL A 392 5.74 8.30 -10.74
CA VAL A 392 6.27 8.33 -9.37
C VAL A 392 5.30 9.08 -8.49
N ASN A 393 4.99 8.52 -7.32
CA ASN A 393 4.03 9.09 -6.40
C ASN A 393 4.63 10.27 -5.63
N LYS A 394 4.41 11.49 -6.10
CA LYS A 394 4.60 12.68 -5.25
C LYS A 394 3.39 12.85 -4.34
N TYR A 395 3.34 12.12 -3.23
CA TYR A 395 2.22 12.13 -2.27
C TYR A 395 1.77 13.55 -1.88
N GLN A 396 2.71 14.49 -1.74
CA GLN A 396 2.41 15.89 -1.45
C GLN A 396 1.56 16.58 -2.53
N GLU A 397 1.74 16.23 -3.81
CA GLU A 397 0.95 16.78 -4.92
C GLU A 397 -0.49 16.26 -4.89
N ILE A 398 -0.71 15.01 -4.47
CA ILE A 398 -2.05 14.43 -4.35
C ILE A 398 -2.82 15.11 -3.21
N LYS A 399 -2.21 15.24 -2.01
CA LYS A 399 -2.85 15.91 -0.88
C LYS A 399 -3.12 17.39 -1.16
N LYS A 400 -2.18 18.08 -1.80
CA LYS A 400 -2.35 19.49 -2.19
C LYS A 400 -3.48 19.66 -3.20
N ARG A 401 -3.61 18.75 -4.18
CA ARG A 401 -4.69 18.78 -5.17
C ARG A 401 -6.05 18.43 -4.57
N GLN A 402 -6.15 17.42 -3.71
CA GLN A 402 -7.42 17.13 -3.00
C GLN A 402 -7.90 18.34 -2.21
N THR A 403 -7.01 19.00 -1.46
CA THR A 403 -7.35 20.25 -0.75
C THR A 403 -7.76 21.36 -1.72
N GLN A 404 -7.10 21.49 -2.89
CA GLN A 404 -7.44 22.48 -3.91
C GLN A 404 -8.79 22.20 -4.61
N GLU A 405 -9.11 20.94 -4.90
CA GLU A 405 -10.39 20.54 -5.49
C GLU A 405 -11.54 20.75 -4.50
N ILE A 406 -11.35 20.39 -3.22
CA ILE A 406 -12.32 20.69 -2.16
C ILE A 406 -12.54 22.21 -2.03
N LEU A 407 -11.46 23.00 -2.07
CA LEU A 407 -11.57 24.46 -2.06
C LEU A 407 -12.28 24.99 -3.30
N LYS A 408 -12.00 24.43 -4.48
CA LYS A 408 -12.63 24.83 -5.75
C LYS A 408 -14.13 24.52 -5.75
N ASP A 409 -14.52 23.34 -5.27
CA ASP A 409 -15.93 22.95 -5.15
C ASP A 409 -16.65 23.86 -4.14
N PHE A 410 -15.99 24.16 -3.01
CA PHE A 410 -16.49 25.12 -2.02
C PHE A 410 -16.70 26.51 -2.63
N PHE A 411 -15.71 27.06 -3.35
CA PHE A 411 -15.84 28.38 -3.98
C PHE A 411 -16.86 28.38 -5.12
N THR A 412 -17.01 27.26 -5.84
CA THR A 412 -18.01 27.10 -6.90
C THR A 412 -19.42 27.11 -6.32
N LEU A 413 -19.65 26.38 -5.22
CA LEU A 413 -20.89 26.40 -4.45
C LEU A 413 -21.21 27.80 -3.89
N LEU A 414 -20.19 28.50 -3.39
CA LEU A 414 -20.31 29.88 -2.91
C LEU A 414 -20.71 30.84 -4.04
N ALA A 415 -20.08 30.70 -5.22
CA ALA A 415 -20.37 31.51 -6.40
C ALA A 415 -21.77 31.24 -6.96
N ILE A 416 -22.19 29.97 -7.06
CA ILE A 416 -23.56 29.61 -7.47
C ILE A 416 -24.58 30.20 -6.49
N SER A 417 -24.30 30.12 -5.19
CA SER A 417 -25.15 30.73 -4.15
C SER A 417 -25.24 32.25 -4.31
N ALA A 418 -24.12 32.92 -4.57
CA ALA A 418 -24.09 34.36 -4.80
C ALA A 418 -24.84 34.78 -6.08
N CYS A 419 -24.71 34.02 -7.18
CA CYS A 419 -25.43 34.26 -8.43
C CYS A 419 -26.94 34.04 -8.28
N LEU A 420 -27.37 33.03 -7.53
CA LEU A 420 -28.79 32.78 -7.25
C LEU A 420 -29.39 33.90 -6.39
N VAL A 421 -28.64 34.40 -5.40
CA VAL A 421 -29.05 35.57 -4.62
C VAL A 421 -29.14 36.82 -5.51
N GLY A 422 -28.15 37.05 -6.38
CA GLY A 422 -28.14 38.21 -7.29
C GLY A 422 -29.26 38.19 -8.35
N ALA A 423 -29.56 37.02 -8.91
CA ALA A 423 -30.64 36.86 -9.91
C ALA A 423 -32.04 37.04 -9.32
N HIS A 424 -32.21 36.87 -8.01
CA HIS A 424 -33.52 36.95 -7.33
C HIS A 424 -33.80 38.31 -6.67
N TYR A 425 -32.88 39.28 -6.80
CA TYR A 425 -33.16 40.68 -6.43
C TYR A 425 -34.08 41.40 -7.43
N GLY A 426 -34.34 40.83 -8.62
CA GLY A 426 -35.16 41.45 -9.67
C GLY A 426 -36.63 41.02 -9.74
N LEU A 427 -37.02 39.92 -9.09
CA LEU A 427 -38.38 39.37 -9.16
C LEU A 427 -38.84 38.98 -7.75
N GLY A 428 -39.76 39.76 -7.18
CA GLY A 428 -40.23 39.60 -5.80
C GLY A 428 -40.64 38.17 -5.46
N LEU A 429 -39.83 37.49 -4.64
CA LEU A 429 -40.05 36.10 -4.23
C LEU A 429 -39.31 35.77 -2.91
N GLY A 430 -39.66 36.48 -1.84
CA GLY A 430 -39.04 36.32 -0.51
C GLY A 430 -39.20 34.92 0.12
N LEU A 431 -40.16 34.11 -0.32
CA LEU A 431 -40.41 32.77 0.23
C LEU A 431 -39.59 31.65 -0.45
N ALA A 432 -39.30 31.73 -1.76
CA ALA A 432 -38.46 30.75 -2.44
C ALA A 432 -36.96 30.96 -2.11
N LEU A 433 -36.54 32.22 -1.95
CA LEU A 433 -35.20 32.58 -1.45
C LEU A 433 -34.93 31.99 -0.07
N GLY A 434 -35.90 32.03 0.85
CA GLY A 434 -35.77 31.47 2.19
C GLY A 434 -35.59 29.94 2.18
N LEU A 435 -36.23 29.23 1.24
CA LEU A 435 -36.13 27.77 1.15
C LEU A 435 -34.83 27.33 0.46
N ILE A 436 -34.45 27.97 -0.65
CA ILE A 436 -33.22 27.64 -1.39
C ILE A 436 -31.97 28.00 -0.57
N VAL A 437 -31.95 29.14 0.12
CA VAL A 437 -30.84 29.51 1.02
C VAL A 437 -30.74 28.53 2.18
N LYS A 438 -31.87 28.08 2.78
CA LYS A 438 -31.86 27.08 3.85
C LYS A 438 -31.38 25.72 3.37
N VAL A 439 -31.86 25.23 2.22
CA VAL A 439 -31.45 23.92 1.68
C VAL A 439 -29.98 23.94 1.28
N THR A 440 -29.51 24.99 0.62
CA THR A 440 -28.10 25.13 0.23
C THR A 440 -27.19 25.33 1.44
N LEU A 441 -27.58 26.09 2.46
CA LEU A 441 -26.84 26.18 3.74
C LEU A 441 -26.86 24.87 4.53
N VAL A 442 -27.92 24.07 4.43
CA VAL A 442 -27.99 22.75 5.06
C VAL A 442 -27.08 21.76 4.33
N PHE A 443 -27.07 21.71 3.00
CA PHE A 443 -26.17 20.80 2.26
C PHE A 443 -24.71 21.25 2.29
N ALA A 444 -24.42 22.55 2.13
CA ALA A 444 -23.09 23.11 2.33
C ALA A 444 -22.65 22.96 3.80
N GLY A 445 -23.57 23.14 4.75
CA GLY A 445 -23.37 22.91 6.17
C GLY A 445 -23.06 21.46 6.48
N VAL A 446 -23.77 20.48 5.91
CA VAL A 446 -23.51 19.04 6.12
C VAL A 446 -22.18 18.61 5.50
N GLY A 447 -21.84 19.12 4.31
CA GLY A 447 -20.52 18.90 3.69
C GLY A 447 -19.36 19.50 4.49
N LEU A 448 -19.50 20.76 4.94
CA LEU A 448 -18.56 21.45 5.83
C LEU A 448 -18.50 20.79 7.21
N LEU A 449 -19.61 20.29 7.75
CA LEU A 449 -19.66 19.60 9.02
C LEU A 449 -18.99 18.23 8.93
N ARG A 450 -19.09 17.50 7.81
CA ARG A 450 -18.44 16.20 7.65
C ARG A 450 -16.92 16.33 7.50
N THR A 451 -16.46 17.18 6.58
CA THR A 451 -15.02 17.43 6.36
C THR A 451 -14.41 18.22 7.52
N GLY A 452 -15.14 19.20 8.05
CA GLY A 452 -14.79 19.93 9.25
C GLY A 452 -14.71 19.03 10.46
N ARG A 453 -15.59 18.03 10.63
CA ARG A 453 -15.54 17.10 11.77
C ARG A 453 -14.28 16.24 11.80
N GLU A 454 -13.79 15.77 10.65
CA GLU A 454 -12.53 15.01 10.60
C GLU A 454 -11.30 15.90 10.82
N LEU A 455 -11.25 17.07 10.18
CA LEU A 455 -10.19 18.05 10.43
C LEU A 455 -10.17 18.54 11.87
N PHE A 456 -11.35 18.74 12.46
CA PHE A 456 -11.53 19.16 13.84
C PHE A 456 -11.19 18.04 14.82
N LYS A 457 -11.51 16.78 14.49
CA LYS A 457 -11.12 15.60 15.28
C LYS A 457 -9.59 15.45 15.31
N SER A 458 -8.92 15.59 14.15
CA SER A 458 -7.45 15.62 14.08
C SER A 458 -6.89 16.77 14.90
N PHE A 459 -7.41 17.99 14.73
CA PHE A 459 -6.94 19.16 15.47
C PHE A 459 -7.07 18.99 16.99
N LYS A 460 -8.21 18.49 17.48
CA LYS A 460 -8.42 18.21 18.91
C LYS A 460 -7.39 17.22 19.44
N ARG A 461 -7.17 16.12 18.72
CA ARG A 461 -6.21 15.07 19.09
C ARG A 461 -4.78 15.59 19.12
N ASP A 462 -4.39 16.45 18.18
CA ASP A 462 -3.06 17.07 18.14
C ASP A 462 -2.84 18.01 19.33
N GLN A 463 -3.86 18.81 19.69
CA GLN A 463 -3.77 19.69 20.87
C GLN A 463 -3.71 18.88 22.17
N TYR A 464 -4.48 17.79 22.26
CA TYR A 464 -4.42 16.85 23.38
C TYR A 464 -3.03 16.25 23.55
N GLN A 465 -2.45 15.68 22.49
CA GLN A 465 -1.10 15.10 22.56
C GLN A 465 -0.04 16.13 22.97
N THR A 466 -0.13 17.35 22.42
CA THR A 466 0.75 18.46 22.83
C THR A 466 0.69 18.72 24.34
N TYR A 467 -0.48 18.60 24.97
CA TYR A 467 -0.64 18.80 26.41
C TYR A 467 -0.21 17.59 27.25
N VAL A 468 -0.39 16.37 26.73
CA VAL A 468 0.14 15.15 27.36
C VAL A 468 1.67 15.21 27.46
N GLU A 469 2.32 15.69 26.41
CA GLU A 469 3.79 15.74 26.28
C GLU A 469 4.46 16.85 27.10
N LYS A 470 3.75 17.95 27.40
CA LYS A 470 4.30 19.05 28.22
C LYS A 470 4.82 18.53 29.55
N SER A 471 6.02 18.94 29.96
CA SER A 471 6.55 18.70 31.29
C SER A 471 5.69 19.36 32.38
N SER A 472 5.84 18.94 33.63
CA SER A 472 5.12 19.56 34.75
C SER A 472 5.47 21.05 34.90
N ASP A 473 6.69 21.46 34.57
CA ASP A 473 7.10 22.86 34.66
C ASP A 473 6.53 23.71 33.51
N GLU A 474 6.41 23.15 32.30
CA GLU A 474 5.70 23.82 31.20
C GLU A 474 4.20 23.95 31.46
N ILE A 475 3.59 23.02 32.20
CA ILE A 475 2.19 23.11 32.62
C ILE A 475 2.01 24.20 33.68
N LYS A 476 2.97 24.38 34.61
CA LYS A 476 2.96 25.49 35.58
C LYS A 476 3.06 26.87 34.92
N GLN A 477 3.69 26.95 33.76
CA GLN A 477 3.83 28.19 32.99
C GLN A 477 2.59 28.55 32.16
N LEU A 478 1.52 27.73 32.17
CA LEU A 478 0.28 28.07 31.48
C LEU A 478 -0.32 29.35 32.08
N SER A 479 -0.67 30.29 31.21
CA SER A 479 -1.39 31.50 31.63
C SER A 479 -2.76 31.15 32.24
N GLY A 480 -3.28 32.01 33.11
CA GLY A 480 -4.63 31.84 33.68
C GLY A 480 -5.72 31.71 32.61
N THR A 481 -5.57 32.38 31.46
CA THR A 481 -6.47 32.25 30.31
C THR A 481 -6.42 30.86 29.67
N GLN A 482 -5.22 30.26 29.55
CA GLN A 482 -5.07 28.91 29.01
C GLN A 482 -5.62 27.85 29.97
N GLN A 483 -5.35 27.99 31.27
CA GLN A 483 -5.90 27.09 32.29
C GLN A 483 -7.43 27.15 32.30
N ALA A 484 -8.01 28.36 32.35
CA ALA A 484 -9.46 28.53 32.30
C ALA A 484 -10.08 27.97 31.01
N ALA A 485 -9.43 28.15 29.87
CA ALA A 485 -9.88 27.57 28.61
C ALA A 485 -9.87 26.03 28.64
N PHE A 486 -8.82 25.41 29.20
CA PHE A 486 -8.74 23.97 29.39
C PHE A 486 -9.89 23.44 30.26
N ASP A 487 -10.15 24.09 31.40
CA ASP A 487 -11.25 23.73 32.32
C ASP A 487 -12.62 23.86 31.64
N ILE A 488 -12.82 24.91 30.84
CA ILE A 488 -14.03 25.09 30.01
C ILE A 488 -14.18 23.92 29.03
N GLY A 489 -13.08 23.49 28.41
CA GLY A 489 -13.04 22.32 27.52
C GLY A 489 -13.47 21.03 28.22
N VAL A 490 -12.87 20.74 29.38
CA VAL A 490 -13.24 19.59 30.22
C VAL A 490 -14.74 19.61 30.55
N ASN A 491 -15.25 20.75 31.00
CA ASN A 491 -16.66 20.86 31.41
C ASN A 491 -17.64 20.85 30.23
N ALA A 492 -17.25 21.28 29.03
CA ALA A 492 -18.10 21.28 27.83
C ALA A 492 -18.56 19.88 27.38
N THR A 493 -17.95 18.81 27.90
CA THR A 493 -18.37 17.42 27.66
C THR A 493 -19.43 16.93 28.65
N LYS A 494 -19.52 17.54 29.84
CA LYS A 494 -20.31 17.04 30.98
C LYS A 494 -21.81 17.33 30.85
N SER A 495 -22.18 18.40 30.15
CA SER A 495 -23.58 18.73 29.89
C SER A 495 -23.74 19.57 28.62
N TYR A 496 -24.96 19.56 28.06
CA TYR A 496 -25.32 20.42 26.93
C TYR A 496 -25.19 21.91 27.29
N GLY A 497 -25.63 22.31 28.49
CA GLY A 497 -25.52 23.69 28.97
C GLY A 497 -24.07 24.18 29.06
N SER A 498 -23.16 23.33 29.56
CA SER A 498 -21.71 23.64 29.60
C SER A 498 -21.11 23.73 28.20
N ARG A 499 -21.60 22.93 27.25
CA ARG A 499 -21.19 23.02 25.85
C ARG A 499 -21.63 24.34 25.22
N VAL A 500 -22.88 24.76 25.46
CA VAL A 500 -23.40 26.05 24.97
C VAL A 500 -22.62 27.21 25.58
N TYR A 501 -22.37 27.18 26.88
CA TYR A 501 -21.55 28.18 27.57
C TYR A 501 -20.15 28.30 26.97
N SER A 502 -19.53 27.18 26.60
CA SER A 502 -18.18 27.20 26.03
C SER A 502 -18.05 27.97 24.72
N PHE A 503 -19.13 28.13 23.95
CA PHE A 503 -19.13 28.93 22.71
C PHE A 503 -19.07 30.43 22.96
N VAL A 504 -19.51 30.90 24.13
CA VAL A 504 -19.51 32.32 24.50
C VAL A 504 -18.44 32.66 25.54
N ALA A 505 -17.72 31.65 26.03
CA ALA A 505 -16.66 31.84 27.02
C ALA A 505 -15.41 32.45 26.37
N TRP A 506 -15.09 33.68 26.76
CA TRP A 506 -14.00 34.47 26.18
C TRP A 506 -12.63 33.76 26.26
N GLN A 507 -12.38 33.03 27.33
CA GLN A 507 -11.14 32.29 27.54
C GLN A 507 -11.01 31.12 26.55
N ALA A 508 -12.09 30.39 26.28
CA ALA A 508 -12.10 29.33 25.27
C ALA A 508 -11.80 29.88 23.87
N TYR A 509 -12.33 31.07 23.55
CA TYR A 509 -12.04 31.76 22.29
C TYR A 509 -10.59 32.25 22.20
N ARG A 510 -10.04 32.84 23.28
CA ARG A 510 -8.65 33.36 23.31
C ARG A 510 -7.58 32.28 23.42
N SER A 511 -7.92 31.09 23.87
CA SER A 511 -6.99 29.98 24.05
C SER A 511 -7.57 28.67 23.51
N PRO A 512 -7.88 28.61 22.20
CA PRO A 512 -8.61 27.48 21.61
C PRO A 512 -7.84 26.17 21.73
N LYS A 513 -6.50 26.23 21.66
CA LYS A 513 -5.64 25.04 21.83
C LYS A 513 -5.83 24.39 23.20
N ALA A 514 -5.88 25.19 24.26
CA ALA A 514 -6.08 24.71 25.61
C ALA A 514 -7.50 24.15 25.80
N TYR A 515 -8.50 24.85 25.27
CA TYR A 515 -9.89 24.40 25.25
C TYR A 515 -10.04 23.01 24.61
N TYR A 516 -9.49 22.82 23.41
CA TYR A 516 -9.61 21.54 22.71
C TYR A 516 -8.82 20.42 23.37
N ALA A 517 -7.67 20.72 23.97
CA ALA A 517 -6.93 19.76 24.76
C ALA A 517 -7.75 19.28 25.98
N GLY A 518 -8.43 20.19 26.69
CA GLY A 518 -9.31 19.85 27.81
C GLY A 518 -10.55 19.07 27.39
N LEU A 519 -11.17 19.45 26.28
CA LEU A 519 -12.31 18.77 25.69
C LEU A 519 -11.99 17.31 25.34
N GLU A 520 -10.87 17.08 24.67
CA GLU A 520 -10.43 15.73 24.30
C GLU A 520 -9.95 14.92 25.52
N ALA A 521 -9.23 15.55 26.46
CA ALA A 521 -8.77 14.88 27.69
C ALA A 521 -9.94 14.28 28.50
N GLN A 522 -11.07 14.97 28.55
CA GLN A 522 -12.28 14.47 29.19
C GLN A 522 -13.02 13.42 28.36
N GLN A 523 -12.98 13.50 27.02
CA GLN A 523 -13.55 12.45 26.14
C GLN A 523 -12.77 11.14 26.25
N GLU A 524 -11.45 11.22 26.42
CA GLU A 524 -10.52 10.10 26.60
C GLU A 524 -10.40 9.63 28.07
N ASN A 525 -11.14 10.23 29.00
CA ASN A 525 -11.06 9.95 30.45
C ASN A 525 -9.63 10.04 31.03
N ASN A 526 -8.80 10.96 30.55
CA ASN A 526 -7.41 11.14 31.01
C ASN A 526 -7.34 11.98 32.30
N GLU A 527 -7.73 11.36 33.42
CA GLU A 527 -7.68 11.95 34.76
C GLU A 527 -6.30 12.46 35.15
N LYS A 528 -5.23 11.80 34.67
CA LYS A 528 -3.84 12.19 34.97
C LYS A 528 -3.52 13.56 34.38
N LEU A 529 -3.88 13.80 33.12
CA LEU A 529 -3.67 15.10 32.47
C LEU A 529 -4.55 16.19 33.10
N ILE A 530 -5.82 15.87 33.36
CA ILE A 530 -6.76 16.82 33.99
C ILE A 530 -6.23 17.26 35.36
N ARG A 531 -5.82 16.31 36.21
CA ARG A 531 -5.20 16.63 37.52
C ARG A 531 -3.90 17.40 37.37
N LYS A 532 -3.05 17.03 36.41
CA LYS A 532 -1.78 17.73 36.15
C LYS A 532 -1.98 19.20 35.83
N VAL A 533 -2.99 19.54 35.03
CA VAL A 533 -3.33 20.93 34.69
C VAL A 533 -4.02 21.64 35.87
N HIS A 534 -4.95 21.00 36.56
CA HIS A 534 -5.64 21.60 37.73
C HIS A 534 -4.70 21.86 38.92
N CYS A 535 -3.78 20.93 39.22
CA CYS A 535 -2.85 21.07 40.35
C CYS A 535 -1.83 22.20 40.16
N ALA A 536 -1.60 22.64 38.92
CA ALA A 536 -0.74 23.79 38.62
C ALA A 536 -1.34 25.14 39.04
N ARG A 537 -2.62 25.17 39.44
CA ARG A 537 -3.35 26.39 39.86
C ARG A 537 -3.19 26.72 41.35
N ASN A 538 -2.80 25.75 42.16
CA ASN A 538 -2.78 25.85 43.63
C ASN A 538 -1.37 26.11 44.20
N LYS A 539 -0.45 26.60 43.38
CA LYS A 539 0.87 27.13 43.76
C LYS A 539 1.09 28.44 43.02
#